data_AF-A0A972LAG9-F1
#
_entry.id   AF-A0A972LAG9-F1
#
_cell.length_a   1.000
_cell.length_b   1.000
_cell.length_c   1.000
_cell.angle_alpha   90.00
_cell.angle_beta   90.00
_cell.angle_gamma   90.00
#
_symmetry.space_group_name_H-M   'P 1'
#
loop_
_entity.id
_entity.type
_entity.pdbx_description
1 polymer ?
#
loop_
_entity_poly.entity_id
_entity_poly.type
_entity_poly.pdbx_seq_one_letter_code
_entity_poly.pdbx_strand_id
1 'polypeptide(L)'
;MKKNQSGFTLVEIAIVLVIVGLIIGGVLKGQEMVANAKVRNVIDQTTAIQTAVFAFQDRYRALPGDYSAAATNIAGVTGGANGGNGDGNGFVSSNNDRGLFWLHLSAAGFITGNYDGTATGNGLSCPLTTCPSNAFGGRMMFSWGSAVTGSTTNAHELRIGRTIPVNVLAEIDRKIDDGIPETGVLQTDNVNLSTCRTGSGAGSTYQVTSEQQDCAGVRIM
;
A
#
# COMPACT_ATOMS: atom_id res chain seq x y z
N MET A 1 -67.40 3.65 14.49
CA MET A 1 -66.41 4.39 15.31
C MET A 1 -65.37 4.98 14.37
N LYS A 2 -65.37 6.30 14.17
CA LYS A 2 -64.34 6.97 13.34
C LYS A 2 -63.06 7.08 14.18
N LYS A 3 -61.99 6.41 13.75
CA LYS A 3 -60.65 6.62 14.30
C LYS A 3 -60.18 8.01 13.87
N ASN A 4 -60.02 8.94 14.81
CA ASN A 4 -59.33 10.19 14.54
C ASN A 4 -57.86 9.88 14.26
N GLN A 5 -57.40 10.15 13.04
CA GLN A 5 -55.97 10.14 12.74
C GLN A 5 -55.36 11.40 13.33
N SER A 6 -54.51 11.24 14.35
CA SER A 6 -53.65 12.31 14.85
C SER A 6 -52.59 12.60 13.80
N GLY A 7 -52.72 13.72 13.09
CA GLY A 7 -51.66 14.22 12.21
C GLY A 7 -50.44 14.65 13.03
N PHE A 8 -49.24 14.42 12.50
CA PHE A 8 -48.00 14.91 13.09
C PHE A 8 -47.99 16.44 13.12
N THR A 9 -47.48 17.03 14.19
CA THR A 9 -47.32 18.48 14.27
C THR A 9 -46.17 18.95 13.39
N LEU A 10 -46.27 20.17 12.85
CA LEU A 10 -45.22 20.77 12.05
C LEU A 10 -43.89 20.90 12.82
N VAL A 11 -43.97 21.08 14.13
CA VAL A 11 -42.82 21.14 15.05
C VAL A 11 -42.13 19.79 15.21
N GLU A 12 -42.90 18.70 15.34
CA GLU A 12 -42.32 17.35 15.43
C GLU A 12 -41.52 16.98 14.18
N ILE A 13 -42.06 17.27 12.99
CA ILE A 13 -41.34 17.01 11.74
C ILE A 13 -40.11 17.91 11.61
N ALA A 14 -40.19 19.18 12.04
CA ALA A 14 -39.06 20.10 11.99
C ALA A 14 -37.87 19.62 12.84
N ILE A 15 -38.11 19.14 14.07
CA ILE A 15 -37.05 18.63 14.95
C ILE A 15 -36.43 17.36 14.35
N VAL A 16 -37.24 16.46 13.79
CA VAL A 16 -36.75 15.24 13.15
C VAL A 16 -35.84 15.56 11.97
N LEU A 17 -36.22 16.51 11.11
CA LEU A 17 -35.39 16.91 9.96
C LEU A 17 -34.07 17.54 10.39
N VAL A 18 -34.05 18.33 11.47
CA VAL A 18 -32.82 18.89 12.03
C VAL A 18 -31.90 17.78 12.55
N ILE A 19 -32.43 16.83 13.31
CA ILE A 19 -31.64 15.70 13.84
C ILE A 19 -31.07 14.86 12.69
N VAL A 20 -31.87 14.53 11.68
CA VAL A 20 -31.41 13.80 10.50
C VAL A 20 -30.34 14.59 9.73
N GLY A 21 -30.53 15.89 9.54
CA GLY A 21 -29.53 16.75 8.88
C GLY A 21 -28.19 16.79 9.63
N LEU A 22 -28.24 16.91 10.96
CA LEU A 22 -27.04 16.89 11.80
C LEU A 22 -26.33 15.52 11.77
N ILE A 23 -27.08 14.42 11.79
CA ILE A 23 -26.52 13.07 11.70
C ILE A 23 -25.85 12.85 10.35
N ILE A 24 -26.53 13.19 9.24
CA ILE A 24 -25.96 13.05 7.89
C ILE A 24 -24.68 13.89 7.75
N GLY A 25 -24.72 15.16 8.19
CA GLY A 25 -23.54 16.02 8.18
C GLY A 25 -22.37 15.46 9.00
N GLY A 26 -22.66 14.91 10.18
CA GLY A 26 -21.66 14.24 11.02
C GLY A 26 -21.06 13.00 10.38
N VAL A 27 -21.88 12.14 9.76
CA VAL A 27 -21.43 10.90 9.11
C VAL A 27 -20.53 11.20 7.90
N LEU A 28 -20.92 12.16 7.04
CA LEU A 28 -20.12 12.53 5.88
C LEU A 28 -18.74 13.04 6.28
N LYS A 29 -18.67 13.87 7.33
CA LYS A 29 -17.38 14.34 7.86
C LYS A 29 -16.57 13.22 8.49
N GLY A 30 -17.23 12.29 9.19
CA GLY A 30 -16.59 11.10 9.75
C GLY A 30 -15.97 10.21 8.67
N GLN A 31 -16.67 9.99 7.56
CA GLN A 31 -16.15 9.20 6.43
C GLN A 31 -14.91 9.85 5.79
N GLU A 32 -14.92 11.16 5.58
CA GLU A 32 -13.76 11.90 5.06
C GLU A 32 -12.56 11.83 6.02
N MET A 33 -12.80 11.91 7.33
CA MET A 33 -11.76 11.76 8.34
C MET A 33 -11.13 10.36 8.31
N VAL A 34 -11.94 9.30 8.21
CA VAL A 34 -11.45 7.92 8.09
C VAL A 34 -10.63 7.73 6.82
N ALA A 35 -11.08 8.27 5.68
CA ALA A 35 -10.33 8.20 4.43
C ALA A 35 -8.94 8.87 4.56
N ASN A 36 -8.89 10.06 5.16
CA ASN A 36 -7.63 10.77 5.44
C ASN A 36 -6.71 10.01 6.42
N ALA A 37 -7.28 9.35 7.42
CA ALA A 37 -6.52 8.51 8.34
C ALA A 37 -5.88 7.31 7.61
N LYS A 38 -6.61 6.68 6.69
CA LYS A 38 -6.06 5.60 5.85
C LYS A 38 -4.96 6.09 4.91
N VAL A 39 -5.12 7.26 4.28
CA VAL A 39 -4.07 7.90 3.46
C VAL A 39 -2.78 8.07 4.28
N ARG A 40 -2.89 8.66 5.48
CA ARG A 40 -1.73 8.84 6.36
C ARG A 40 -1.11 7.51 6.77
N ASN A 41 -1.92 6.51 7.10
CA ASN A 41 -1.42 5.19 7.47
C ASN A 41 -0.59 4.55 6.35
N VAL A 42 -1.02 4.64 5.09
CA VAL A 42 -0.24 4.11 3.95
C VAL A 42 1.07 4.86 3.75
N ILE A 43 1.07 6.19 3.92
CA ILE A 43 2.28 7.01 3.86
C ILE A 43 3.26 6.58 4.97
N ASP A 44 2.78 6.51 6.22
CA ASP A 44 3.58 6.11 7.37
C ASP A 44 4.15 4.69 7.21
N GLN A 45 3.35 3.74 6.72
CA GLN A 45 3.80 2.39 6.40
C GLN A 45 4.93 2.40 5.35
N THR A 46 4.76 3.18 4.28
CA THR A 46 5.73 3.28 3.19
C THR A 46 7.05 3.88 3.65
N THR A 47 6.99 4.98 4.43
CA THR A 47 8.18 5.60 5.01
C THR A 47 8.87 4.69 6.01
N ALA A 48 8.12 4.00 6.88
CA ALA A 48 8.67 3.06 7.85
C ALA A 48 9.42 1.90 7.17
N ILE A 49 8.86 1.35 6.09
CA ILE A 49 9.52 0.29 5.31
C ILE A 49 10.81 0.81 4.66
N GLN A 50 10.79 2.01 4.09
CA GLN A 50 12.00 2.61 3.52
C GLN A 50 13.09 2.79 4.59
N THR A 51 12.74 3.33 5.76
CA THR A 51 13.68 3.46 6.88
C THR A 51 14.21 2.10 7.32
N ALA A 52 13.37 1.06 7.37
CA ALA A 52 13.78 -0.30 7.70
C ALA A 52 14.77 -0.88 6.68
N VAL A 53 14.57 -0.64 5.38
CA VAL A 53 15.49 -1.06 4.32
C VAL A 53 16.86 -0.40 4.50
N PHE A 54 16.90 0.93 4.69
CA PHE A 54 18.16 1.63 4.91
C PHE A 54 18.87 1.18 6.19
N ALA A 55 18.14 1.00 7.29
CA ALA A 55 18.72 0.49 8.53
C ALA A 55 19.26 -0.93 8.38
N PHE A 56 18.59 -1.78 7.59
CA PHE A 56 19.10 -3.11 7.25
C PHE A 56 20.39 -3.03 6.43
N GLN A 57 20.43 -2.16 5.40
CA GLN A 57 21.63 -1.94 4.59
C GLN A 57 22.80 -1.38 5.42
N ASP A 58 22.54 -0.48 6.36
CA ASP A 58 23.58 0.05 7.24
C ASP A 58 24.17 -1.03 8.15
N ARG A 59 23.32 -1.92 8.67
CA ARG A 59 23.73 -3.01 9.58
C ARG A 59 24.41 -4.18 8.86
N TYR A 60 23.86 -4.62 7.75
CA TYR A 60 24.29 -5.86 7.07
C TYR A 60 25.03 -5.62 5.75
N ARG A 61 25.11 -4.38 5.28
CA ARG A 61 25.76 -4.00 4.01
C ARG A 61 25.22 -4.74 2.79
N ALA A 62 23.95 -5.13 2.85
CA ALA A 62 23.22 -5.85 1.82
C ALA A 62 21.75 -5.46 1.86
N LEU A 63 21.01 -5.75 0.79
CA LEU A 63 19.56 -5.57 0.78
C LEU A 63 18.85 -6.72 1.50
N PRO A 64 17.75 -6.44 2.23
CA PRO A 64 16.89 -7.50 2.72
C PRO A 64 16.31 -8.30 1.54
N GLY A 65 16.12 -9.59 1.73
CA GLY A 65 15.75 -10.54 0.68
C GLY A 65 16.93 -11.07 -0.11
N ASP A 66 17.87 -10.20 -0.47
CA ASP A 66 19.11 -10.51 -1.22
C ASP A 66 20.27 -10.98 -0.33
N TYR A 67 20.21 -10.74 0.99
CA TYR A 67 21.32 -11.05 1.89
C TYR A 67 21.64 -12.55 1.99
N SER A 68 22.83 -12.93 1.53
CA SER A 68 23.26 -14.34 1.39
C SER A 68 23.73 -15.01 2.67
N ALA A 69 23.96 -14.25 3.74
CA ALA A 69 24.39 -14.78 5.05
C ALA A 69 23.33 -14.60 6.15
N ALA A 70 22.06 -14.40 5.76
CA ALA A 70 20.95 -14.11 6.66
C ALA A 70 20.74 -15.22 7.73
N ALA A 71 20.74 -16.48 7.33
CA ALA A 71 20.52 -17.62 8.25
C ALA A 71 21.58 -17.71 9.35
N THR A 72 22.81 -17.24 9.07
CA THR A 72 23.91 -17.24 10.04
C THR A 72 23.89 -15.99 10.91
N ASN A 73 23.60 -14.83 10.33
CA ASN A 73 23.84 -13.53 10.96
C ASN A 73 22.59 -12.87 11.54
N ILE A 74 21.40 -13.41 11.27
CA ILE A 74 20.12 -12.88 11.74
C ILE A 74 19.44 -13.95 12.59
N ALA A 75 19.39 -13.70 13.89
CA ALA A 75 18.66 -14.57 14.81
C ALA A 75 17.17 -14.64 14.39
N GLY A 76 16.62 -15.84 14.30
CA GLY A 76 15.23 -16.07 13.88
C GLY A 76 15.04 -16.41 12.40
N VAL A 77 16.08 -16.28 11.56
CA VAL A 77 16.06 -16.81 10.19
C VAL A 77 16.42 -18.31 10.25
N THR A 78 15.39 -19.16 10.35
CA THR A 78 15.56 -20.63 10.46
C THR A 78 14.95 -21.40 9.28
N GLY A 79 14.47 -20.71 8.26
CA GLY A 79 13.75 -21.29 7.13
C GLY A 79 13.48 -20.25 6.03
N GLY A 80 12.49 -20.52 5.19
CA GLY A 80 12.20 -19.75 3.98
C GLY A 80 12.93 -20.30 2.76
N ALA A 81 12.76 -19.62 1.62
CA ALA A 81 13.42 -20.00 0.38
C ALA A 81 14.95 -20.04 0.57
N ASN A 82 15.62 -21.02 -0.06
CA ASN A 82 17.07 -21.21 0.05
C ASN A 82 17.60 -21.24 1.52
N GLY A 83 16.80 -21.77 2.45
CA GLY A 83 17.17 -21.83 3.87
C GLY A 83 17.25 -20.46 4.53
N GLY A 84 16.60 -19.44 3.97
CA GLY A 84 16.56 -18.09 4.50
C GLY A 84 17.60 -17.15 3.89
N ASN A 85 18.48 -17.63 3.01
CA ASN A 85 19.52 -16.82 2.40
C ASN A 85 19.13 -16.34 1.00
N GLY A 86 19.34 -15.05 0.74
CA GLY A 86 19.28 -14.50 -0.61
C GLY A 86 20.48 -14.94 -1.47
N ASP A 87 20.50 -14.53 -2.73
CA ASP A 87 21.59 -14.90 -3.64
C ASP A 87 22.78 -13.91 -3.64
N GLY A 88 22.62 -12.72 -3.06
CA GLY A 88 23.68 -11.74 -2.84
C GLY A 88 24.13 -11.02 -4.11
N ASN A 89 23.25 -10.92 -5.11
CA ASN A 89 23.54 -10.29 -6.39
C ASN A 89 23.29 -8.76 -6.39
N GLY A 90 22.77 -8.20 -5.29
CA GLY A 90 22.45 -6.79 -5.13
C GLY A 90 21.05 -6.39 -5.58
N PHE A 91 20.22 -7.36 -5.97
CA PHE A 91 18.89 -7.15 -6.54
C PHE A 91 17.84 -8.09 -5.95
N VAL A 92 16.72 -7.53 -5.47
CA VAL A 92 15.56 -8.33 -5.02
C VAL A 92 14.73 -8.73 -6.24
N SER A 93 15.26 -9.63 -7.07
CA SER A 93 14.76 -9.88 -8.42
C SER A 93 14.19 -11.29 -8.63
N SER A 94 14.56 -12.25 -7.79
CA SER A 94 14.03 -13.61 -7.84
C SER A 94 12.77 -13.77 -6.97
N ASN A 95 12.05 -14.88 -7.14
CA ASN A 95 10.92 -15.18 -6.26
C ASN A 95 11.37 -15.44 -4.82
N ASN A 96 12.59 -15.96 -4.65
CA ASN A 96 13.16 -16.21 -3.34
C ASN A 96 13.42 -14.89 -2.62
N ASP A 97 14.10 -13.93 -3.27
CA ASP A 97 14.43 -12.65 -2.66
C ASP A 97 13.18 -11.88 -2.23
N ARG A 98 12.15 -11.85 -3.09
CA ARG A 98 10.86 -11.19 -2.78
C ARG A 98 10.17 -11.78 -1.56
N GLY A 99 10.21 -13.10 -1.41
CA GLY A 99 9.66 -13.79 -0.24
C GLY A 99 10.48 -13.53 1.02
N LEU A 100 11.81 -13.59 0.88
CA LEU A 100 12.78 -13.40 1.96
C LEU A 100 12.84 -11.96 2.46
N PHE A 101 12.48 -10.96 1.64
CA PHE A 101 12.54 -9.54 1.99
C PHE A 101 11.86 -9.23 3.34
N TRP A 102 10.61 -9.68 3.51
CA TRP A 102 9.86 -9.43 4.74
C TRP A 102 10.36 -10.27 5.92
N LEU A 103 10.81 -11.51 5.67
CA LEU A 103 11.44 -12.36 6.68
C LEU A 103 12.70 -11.68 7.23
N HIS A 104 13.59 -11.19 6.37
CA HIS A 104 14.84 -10.53 6.79
C HIS A 104 14.58 -9.28 7.63
N LEU A 105 13.65 -8.42 7.21
CA LEU A 105 13.31 -7.21 7.96
C LEU A 105 12.68 -7.51 9.32
N SER A 106 11.77 -8.49 9.39
CA SER A 106 11.08 -8.85 10.63
C SER A 106 11.99 -9.58 11.61
N ALA A 107 12.78 -10.56 11.14
CA ALA A 107 13.73 -11.30 11.97
C ALA A 107 14.85 -10.40 12.51
N ALA A 108 15.29 -9.41 11.73
CA ALA A 108 16.26 -8.42 12.20
C ALA A 108 15.65 -7.37 13.17
N GLY A 109 14.33 -7.37 13.36
CA GLY A 109 13.61 -6.48 14.28
C GLY A 109 13.34 -5.08 13.75
N PHE A 110 13.45 -4.85 12.44
CA PHE A 110 13.18 -3.53 11.83
C PHE A 110 11.69 -3.28 11.57
N ILE A 111 10.91 -4.34 11.41
CA ILE A 111 9.45 -4.27 11.27
C ILE A 111 8.79 -5.28 12.19
N THR A 112 7.53 -5.01 12.55
CA THR A 112 6.70 -5.97 13.28
C THR A 112 6.09 -7.00 12.33
N GLY A 113 5.94 -8.23 12.81
CA GLY A 113 5.34 -9.34 12.07
C GLY A 113 6.20 -10.58 12.16
N ASN A 114 5.69 -11.70 11.65
CA ASN A 114 6.43 -12.93 11.48
C ASN A 114 6.16 -13.44 10.07
N TYR A 115 7.19 -13.43 9.23
CA TYR A 115 7.05 -13.81 7.83
C TYR A 115 7.86 -15.07 7.54
N ASP A 116 7.29 -15.99 6.76
CA ASP A 116 7.84 -17.32 6.51
C ASP A 116 8.96 -17.37 5.47
N GLY A 117 9.16 -16.30 4.70
CA GLY A 117 10.19 -16.23 3.67
C GLY A 117 9.91 -17.12 2.44
N THR A 118 8.68 -17.57 2.24
CA THR A 118 8.30 -18.44 1.12
C THR A 118 8.45 -17.71 -0.22
N ALA A 119 9.01 -18.39 -1.22
CA ALA A 119 9.21 -17.82 -2.54
C ALA A 119 7.90 -17.28 -3.12
N THR A 120 7.92 -16.02 -3.57
CA THR A 120 6.74 -15.29 -4.01
C THR A 120 6.98 -14.62 -5.37
N GLY A 121 6.03 -14.79 -6.30
CA GLY A 121 6.07 -14.15 -7.62
C GLY A 121 5.84 -12.63 -7.58
N ASN A 122 6.19 -11.92 -8.65
CA ASN A 122 6.03 -10.46 -8.75
C ASN A 122 4.59 -10.01 -9.10
N GLY A 123 3.62 -10.39 -8.27
CA GLY A 123 2.19 -10.27 -8.61
C GLY A 123 1.30 -9.61 -7.55
N LEU A 124 1.85 -8.88 -6.57
CA LEU A 124 1.08 -8.29 -5.46
C LEU A 124 0.12 -9.29 -4.76
N SER A 125 0.50 -10.57 -4.76
CA SER A 125 -0.30 -11.67 -4.23
C SER A 125 0.61 -12.63 -3.46
N CYS A 126 0.32 -12.77 -2.17
CA CYS A 126 0.99 -13.69 -1.26
C CYS A 126 0.11 -13.92 -0.02
N PRO A 127 0.32 -15.02 0.70
CA PRO A 127 -0.24 -15.22 2.05
C PRO A 127 0.17 -14.09 3.00
N LEU A 128 -0.68 -13.82 4.02
CA LEU A 128 -0.35 -12.87 5.10
C LEU A 128 0.84 -13.34 5.94
N THR A 129 1.15 -14.64 5.90
CA THR A 129 2.34 -15.21 6.52
C THR A 129 3.60 -14.91 5.75
N THR A 130 3.53 -14.39 4.52
CA THR A 130 4.71 -14.10 3.69
C THR A 130 4.88 -12.60 3.42
N CYS A 131 3.78 -11.87 3.23
CA CYS A 131 3.81 -10.43 2.98
C CYS A 131 2.82 -9.65 3.84
N PRO A 132 3.19 -8.44 4.32
CA PRO A 132 2.27 -7.53 4.98
C PRO A 132 1.17 -7.05 4.03
N SER A 133 0.08 -6.58 4.64
CA SER A 133 -0.98 -5.85 3.95
C SER A 133 -0.90 -4.35 4.21
N ASN A 134 -1.26 -3.57 3.20
CA ASN A 134 -1.52 -2.14 3.34
C ASN A 134 -2.81 -1.89 4.15
N ALA A 135 -3.09 -0.61 4.44
CA ALA A 135 -4.29 -0.16 5.16
C ALA A 135 -5.65 -0.55 4.50
N PHE A 136 -5.62 -1.01 3.25
CA PHE A 136 -6.78 -1.43 2.47
C PHE A 136 -6.87 -2.95 2.29
N GLY A 137 -5.94 -3.71 2.88
CA GLY A 137 -5.92 -5.18 2.83
C GLY A 137 -5.18 -5.76 1.62
N GLY A 138 -4.67 -4.94 0.70
CA GLY A 138 -3.82 -5.37 -0.42
C GLY A 138 -2.42 -5.76 0.05
N ARG A 139 -1.78 -6.74 -0.60
CA ARG A 139 -0.42 -7.18 -0.24
C ARG A 139 0.62 -6.20 -0.75
N MET A 140 1.63 -5.92 0.07
CA MET A 140 2.76 -5.09 -0.32
C MET A 140 3.91 -5.97 -0.81
N MET A 141 4.73 -5.44 -1.73
CA MET A 141 5.86 -6.17 -2.28
C MET A 141 7.02 -5.24 -2.59
N PHE A 142 8.23 -5.68 -2.29
CA PHE A 142 9.46 -5.05 -2.73
C PHE A 142 10.09 -5.89 -3.83
N SER A 143 10.55 -5.25 -4.90
CA SER A 143 11.25 -5.93 -5.99
C SER A 143 12.21 -5.02 -6.73
N TRP A 144 13.17 -5.62 -7.42
CA TRP A 144 13.87 -4.99 -8.52
C TRP A 144 13.09 -5.23 -9.81
N GLY A 145 12.68 -4.16 -10.48
CA GLY A 145 11.84 -4.23 -11.67
C GLY A 145 11.37 -2.87 -12.16
N SER A 146 10.39 -2.89 -13.05
CA SER A 146 9.75 -1.72 -13.64
C SER A 146 8.24 -1.92 -13.56
N ALA A 147 7.70 -1.89 -12.34
CA ALA A 147 6.25 -1.90 -12.11
C ALA A 147 5.64 -0.50 -12.19
N VAL A 148 6.46 0.55 -12.03
CA VAL A 148 6.07 1.93 -12.36
C VAL A 148 5.68 2.05 -13.83
N THR A 149 4.67 2.86 -14.12
CA THR A 149 4.16 2.97 -15.50
C THR A 149 4.88 4.03 -16.34
N GLY A 150 5.48 5.04 -15.71
CA GLY A 150 6.15 6.15 -16.39
C GLY A 150 7.61 5.91 -16.79
N SER A 151 8.16 4.73 -16.49
CA SER A 151 9.55 4.37 -16.79
C SER A 151 9.65 2.88 -17.13
N THR A 152 10.51 2.54 -18.08
CA THR A 152 10.88 1.15 -18.42
C THR A 152 12.20 0.71 -17.80
N THR A 153 12.89 1.63 -17.09
CA THR A 153 14.15 1.33 -16.42
C THR A 153 13.89 0.61 -15.11
N ASN A 154 14.60 -0.50 -14.89
CA ASN A 154 14.49 -1.24 -13.64
C ASN A 154 15.06 -0.42 -12.47
N ALA A 155 14.36 -0.45 -11.35
CA ALA A 155 14.77 0.12 -10.08
C ALA A 155 14.30 -0.76 -8.92
N HIS A 156 14.81 -0.49 -7.72
CA HIS A 156 14.26 -1.05 -6.50
C HIS A 156 12.96 -0.31 -6.20
N GLU A 157 11.87 -1.05 -6.06
CA GLU A 157 10.55 -0.47 -5.94
C GLU A 157 9.74 -1.15 -4.84
N LEU A 158 9.04 -0.35 -4.04
CA LEU A 158 8.00 -0.81 -3.13
C LEU A 158 6.64 -0.59 -3.78
N ARG A 159 6.00 -1.69 -4.15
CA ARG A 159 4.60 -1.69 -4.57
C ARG A 159 3.75 -1.68 -3.30
N ILE A 160 3.04 -0.57 -3.06
CA ILE A 160 2.26 -0.33 -1.82
C ILE A 160 0.97 -1.16 -1.74
N GLY A 161 0.75 -2.03 -2.72
CA GLY A 161 -0.33 -3.01 -2.76
C GLY A 161 -1.61 -2.52 -3.42
N ARG A 162 -2.48 -3.49 -3.68
CA ARG A 162 -3.79 -3.34 -4.34
C ARG A 162 -4.88 -2.78 -3.42
N THR A 163 -6.10 -2.65 -3.95
CA THR A 163 -7.31 -2.28 -3.21
C THR A 163 -7.28 -0.84 -2.69
N ILE A 164 -6.42 0.02 -3.27
CA ILE A 164 -6.40 1.44 -2.97
C ILE A 164 -7.33 2.14 -3.95
N PRO A 165 -8.35 2.89 -3.48
CA PRO A 165 -9.22 3.65 -4.36
C PRO A 165 -8.44 4.74 -5.12
N VAL A 166 -8.82 5.00 -6.38
CA VAL A 166 -8.11 5.94 -7.26
C VAL A 166 -8.00 7.35 -6.66
N ASN A 167 -9.05 7.82 -5.98
CA ASN A 167 -9.07 9.13 -5.31
C ASN A 167 -8.12 9.17 -4.10
N VAL A 168 -8.00 8.06 -3.38
CA VAL A 168 -7.06 7.90 -2.27
C VAL A 168 -5.63 7.85 -2.80
N LEU A 169 -5.37 7.10 -3.87
CA LEU A 169 -4.03 7.01 -4.46
C LEU A 169 -3.56 8.37 -4.98
N ALA A 170 -4.44 9.12 -5.66
CA ALA A 170 -4.15 10.49 -6.08
C ALA A 170 -3.84 11.43 -4.89
N GLU A 171 -4.50 11.23 -3.76
CA GLU A 171 -4.26 12.03 -2.55
C GLU A 171 -2.97 11.62 -1.83
N ILE A 172 -2.59 10.35 -1.87
CA ILE A 172 -1.29 9.88 -1.37
C ILE A 172 -0.18 10.53 -2.20
N ASP A 173 -0.29 10.47 -3.54
CA ASP A 173 0.68 11.04 -4.48
C ASP A 173 0.91 12.54 -4.22
N ARG A 174 -0.17 13.34 -4.20
CA ARG A 174 -0.07 14.79 -3.91
C ARG A 174 0.58 15.13 -2.56
N LYS A 175 0.56 14.20 -1.60
CA LYS A 175 1.15 14.41 -0.26
C LYS A 175 2.63 14.03 -0.20
N ILE A 176 3.10 13.12 -1.04
CA ILE A 176 4.46 12.60 -0.96
C ILE A 176 5.32 12.88 -2.20
N ASP A 177 4.71 13.31 -3.29
CA ASP A 177 5.37 13.49 -4.59
C ASP A 177 4.75 14.65 -5.39
N ASP A 178 4.31 14.45 -6.64
CA ASP A 178 3.92 15.52 -7.58
C ASP A 178 2.44 15.48 -8.00
N GLY A 179 1.70 14.43 -7.63
CA GLY A 179 0.29 14.25 -7.97
C GLY A 179 0.03 13.76 -9.40
N ILE A 180 1.08 13.37 -10.13
CA ILE A 180 1.01 12.89 -11.51
C ILE A 180 1.37 11.39 -11.53
N PRO A 181 0.46 10.52 -12.01
CA PRO A 181 0.59 9.08 -11.82
C PRO A 181 1.76 8.39 -12.55
N GLU A 182 2.51 9.09 -13.40
CA GLU A 182 3.66 8.55 -14.15
C GLU A 182 4.97 9.30 -13.92
N THR A 183 5.01 10.26 -13.01
CA THR A 183 6.23 11.01 -12.73
C THR A 183 6.58 10.95 -11.25
N GLY A 184 7.78 11.45 -10.94
CA GLY A 184 8.26 11.44 -9.56
C GLY A 184 8.56 10.05 -8.98
N VAL A 185 8.64 10.02 -7.65
CA VAL A 185 8.99 8.85 -6.84
C VAL A 185 7.83 7.91 -6.54
N LEU A 186 6.57 8.38 -6.61
CA LEU A 186 5.38 7.56 -6.46
C LEU A 186 4.58 7.59 -7.76
N GLN A 187 4.47 6.43 -8.40
CA GLN A 187 3.72 6.28 -9.64
C GLN A 187 2.62 5.23 -9.48
N THR A 188 1.69 5.19 -10.42
CA THR A 188 0.74 4.09 -10.50
C THR A 188 1.43 2.81 -10.93
N ASP A 189 0.92 1.72 -10.39
CA ASP A 189 1.19 0.37 -10.84
C ASP A 189 0.42 0.04 -12.14
N ASN A 190 0.79 -1.04 -12.83
CA ASN A 190 0.06 -1.55 -13.99
C ASN A 190 -1.29 -2.23 -13.66
N VAL A 191 -1.62 -2.44 -12.38
CA VAL A 191 -2.93 -2.97 -11.96
C VAL A 191 -4.07 -2.02 -12.34
N ASN A 192 -5.05 -2.53 -13.10
CA ASN A 192 -6.27 -1.81 -13.53
C ASN A 192 -5.96 -0.42 -14.15
N LEU A 193 -4.81 -0.31 -14.83
CA LEU A 193 -4.18 0.94 -15.24
C LEU A 193 -5.13 1.94 -15.91
N SER A 194 -5.90 1.48 -16.90
CA SER A 194 -6.82 2.31 -17.69
C SER A 194 -8.04 2.81 -16.93
N THR A 195 -8.21 2.39 -15.67
CA THR A 195 -9.25 2.90 -14.75
C THR A 195 -8.66 3.65 -13.56
N CYS A 196 -7.35 3.53 -13.33
CA CYS A 196 -6.62 4.25 -12.30
C CYS A 196 -6.04 5.56 -12.83
N ARG A 197 -5.69 5.62 -14.12
CA ARG A 197 -5.20 6.83 -14.75
C ARG A 197 -5.53 6.91 -16.24
N THR A 198 -5.35 8.10 -16.79
CA THR A 198 -5.40 8.39 -18.23
C THR A 198 -4.14 9.15 -18.67
N GLY A 199 -3.88 9.17 -19.98
CA GLY A 199 -2.74 9.89 -20.55
C GLY A 199 -1.39 9.19 -20.34
N SER A 200 -0.30 9.90 -20.57
CA SER A 200 1.06 9.41 -20.35
C SER A 200 2.06 10.51 -19.97
N GLY A 201 3.14 10.10 -19.31
CA GLY A 201 4.20 10.96 -18.81
C GLY A 201 3.69 12.06 -17.89
N ALA A 202 4.31 13.24 -17.97
CA ALA A 202 3.91 14.42 -17.20
C ALA A 202 2.49 14.93 -17.51
N GLY A 203 1.87 14.50 -18.61
CA GLY A 203 0.48 14.83 -18.95
C GLY A 203 -0.54 13.81 -18.44
N SER A 204 -0.10 12.77 -17.74
CA SER A 204 -1.00 11.75 -17.19
C SER A 204 -1.79 12.29 -16.00
N THR A 205 -2.97 11.73 -15.76
CA THR A 205 -3.86 12.16 -14.67
C THR A 205 -4.55 10.97 -14.03
N TYR A 206 -4.75 11.01 -12.72
CA TYR A 206 -5.57 10.02 -12.01
C TYR A 206 -7.02 10.07 -12.48
N GLN A 207 -7.58 8.92 -12.84
CA GLN A 207 -8.95 8.83 -13.36
C GLN A 207 -9.96 8.76 -12.23
N VAL A 208 -10.08 9.82 -11.42
CA VAL A 208 -10.95 9.83 -10.23
C VAL A 208 -12.44 9.63 -10.53
N THR A 209 -12.87 9.91 -11.77
CA THR A 209 -14.25 9.70 -12.23
C THR A 209 -14.60 8.25 -12.51
N SER A 210 -13.61 7.34 -12.60
CA SER A 210 -13.88 5.91 -12.77
C SER A 210 -14.43 5.26 -11.50
N GLU A 211 -14.29 5.92 -10.34
CA GLU A 211 -14.58 5.37 -9.01
C GLU A 211 -13.89 4.02 -8.73
N GLN A 212 -12.79 3.72 -9.43
CA GLN A 212 -12.03 2.49 -9.25
C GLN A 212 -11.56 2.34 -7.80
N GLN A 213 -11.81 1.17 -7.22
CA GLN A 213 -11.47 0.82 -5.83
C GLN A 213 -10.20 -0.04 -5.72
N ASP A 214 -9.71 -0.56 -6.85
CA ASP A 214 -8.58 -1.50 -6.89
C ASP A 214 -7.42 -0.97 -7.75
N CYS A 215 -6.84 0.14 -7.33
CA CYS A 215 -5.56 0.62 -7.85
C CYS A 215 -4.41 0.15 -6.95
N ALA A 216 -3.19 0.25 -7.48
CA ALA A 216 -1.97 0.08 -6.72
C ALA A 216 -0.98 1.20 -7.08
N GLY A 217 -0.16 1.57 -6.10
CA GLY A 217 0.96 2.49 -6.29
C GLY A 217 2.29 1.76 -6.21
N VAL A 218 3.31 2.37 -6.80
CA VAL A 218 4.68 1.91 -6.79
C VAL A 218 5.56 3.07 -6.42
N ARG A 219 6.36 2.89 -5.37
CA ARG A 219 7.33 3.88 -4.92
C ARG A 219 8.74 3.43 -5.26
N ILE A 220 9.46 4.22 -6.03
CA ILE A 220 10.87 3.99 -6.38
C ILE A 220 11.74 4.29 -5.15
N MET A 221 12.76 3.47 -4.90
CA MET A 221 13.74 3.63 -3.80
C MET A 221 15.16 3.86 -4.30
#